data_AF-A0A1Y3BIB8-F1
#
_entry.id   AF-A0A1Y3BIB8-F1
#
_cell.length_a   1.000
_cell.length_b   1.000
_cell.length_c   1.000
_cell.angle_alpha   90.00
_cell.angle_beta   90.00
_cell.angle_gamma   90.00
#
_symmetry.space_group_name_H-M   'P 1'
#
loop_
_entity.id
_entity.type
_entity.pdbx_description
1 polymer ?
#
loop_
_entity_poly.entity_id
_entity_poly.type
_entity_poly.pdbx_seq_one_letter_code
_entity_poly.pdbx_strand_id
1 'polypeptide(L)'
;MFKDFDRRLQRDIHRLVNQRMKLSYQLSQGRLNPTPIEVQVVSHNMQRYAVWFGGSMLASTPEFYSVCHTKSQYEEYGPSICRHNPVFGTMT
;
A
#
# COMPACT_ATOMS: atom_id res chain seq x y z
N MET A 1 -12.27 -3.15 14.60
CA MET A 1 -11.69 -4.18 13.70
C MET A 1 -11.61 -5.49 14.47
N PHE A 2 -11.44 -6.62 13.78
CA PHE A 2 -11.29 -7.94 14.41
C PHE A 2 -10.03 -8.00 15.28
N LYS A 3 -10.19 -8.46 16.52
CA LYS A 3 -9.09 -8.64 17.47
C LYS A 3 -8.08 -9.66 16.91
N ASP A 4 -6.78 -9.36 17.06
CA ASP A 4 -5.65 -10.22 16.65
C ASP A 4 -5.60 -10.61 15.15
N PHE A 5 -6.37 -9.92 14.30
CA PHE A 5 -6.40 -10.19 12.86
C PHE A 5 -5.05 -9.95 12.19
N ASP A 6 -4.41 -8.83 12.50
CA ASP A 6 -3.07 -8.44 12.05
C ASP A 6 -2.02 -9.51 12.40
N ARG A 7 -2.01 -9.94 13.66
CA ARG A 7 -1.11 -10.98 14.18
C ARG A 7 -1.32 -12.32 13.47
N ARG A 8 -2.58 -12.72 13.29
CA ARG A 8 -2.92 -13.97 12.58
C ARG A 8 -2.45 -13.90 11.13
N LEU A 9 -2.74 -12.80 10.43
CA LEU A 9 -2.38 -12.61 9.03
C LEU A 9 -0.85 -12.61 8.85
N GLN A 10 -0.12 -11.84 9.66
CA GLN A 10 1.34 -11.78 9.60
C GLN A 10 1.97 -13.16 9.83
N ARG A 11 1.52 -13.88 10.86
CA ARG A 11 2.01 -15.22 11.18
C ARG A 11 1.78 -16.20 10.03
N ASP A 12 0.58 -16.21 9.47
CA ASP A 12 0.21 -17.20 8.44
C ASP A 12 0.96 -16.91 7.12
N ILE A 13 1.11 -15.63 6.74
CA ILE A 13 1.94 -15.23 5.58
C ILE A 13 3.41 -15.57 5.82
N HIS A 14 3.96 -15.24 6.99
CA HIS A 14 5.36 -15.53 7.32
C HIS A 14 5.67 -17.03 7.27
N ARG A 15 4.74 -17.87 7.76
CA ARG A 15 4.86 -19.34 7.65
C ARG A 15 4.91 -19.79 6.19
N LEU A 16 4.02 -19.29 5.34
CA LEU A 16 3.98 -19.62 3.92
C LEU A 16 5.27 -19.21 3.21
N VAL A 17 5.74 -17.99 3.47
CA VAL A 17 6.97 -17.46 2.87
C VAL A 17 8.18 -18.29 3.29
N ASN A 18 8.33 -18.61 4.58
CA ASN A 18 9.43 -19.44 5.07
C ASN A 18 9.40 -20.87 4.53
N GLN A 19 8.22 -21.47 4.39
CA GLN A 19 8.07 -22.78 3.75
C GLN A 19 8.56 -22.75 2.32
N ARG A 20 8.19 -21.72 1.56
CA ARG A 20 8.66 -21.53 0.18
C ARG A 20 10.17 -21.33 0.12
N MET A 21 10.74 -20.51 0.99
CA MET A 21 12.20 -20.29 1.04
C MET A 21 12.95 -21.59 1.36
N LYS A 22 12.45 -22.37 2.31
CA LYS A 22 13.01 -23.68 2.66
C LYS A 22 12.98 -24.64 1.47
N LEU A 23 11.86 -24.68 0.73
CA LEU A 23 11.74 -25.51 -0.47
C LEU A 23 12.74 -25.07 -1.55
N SER A 24 12.86 -23.76 -1.81
CA SER A 24 13.84 -23.25 -2.78
C SER A 24 15.28 -23.61 -2.40
N TYR A 25 15.65 -23.49 -1.13
CA TYR A 25 16.97 -23.90 -0.63
C TYR A 25 17.21 -25.39 -0.88
N GLN A 26 16.25 -26.24 -0.50
CA GLN A 26 16.33 -27.70 -0.67
C GLN A 26 16.43 -28.13 -2.13
N LEU A 27 15.58 -27.60 -3.00
CA LEU A 27 15.57 -27.92 -4.43
C LEU A 27 16.84 -27.44 -5.15
N SER A 28 17.46 -26.37 -4.66
CA SER A 28 18.74 -25.89 -5.18
C SER A 28 19.97 -26.67 -4.69
N GLN A 29 19.77 -27.71 -3.86
CA GLN A 29 20.86 -28.45 -3.20
C GLN A 29 21.82 -27.52 -2.43
N GLY A 30 21.28 -26.46 -1.82
CA GLY A 30 22.06 -25.48 -1.06
C GLY A 30 22.81 -24.45 -1.90
N ARG A 31 22.63 -24.43 -3.24
CA ARG A 31 23.24 -23.43 -4.14
C ARG A 31 22.59 -22.05 -4.01
N LEU A 32 21.30 -22.01 -3.70
CA LEU A 32 20.56 -20.78 -3.45
C LEU A 32 20.30 -20.68 -1.96
N ASN A 33 20.78 -19.61 -1.33
CA ASN A 33 20.40 -19.24 0.02
C ASN A 33 19.50 -17.99 -0.04
N PRO A 34 18.17 -18.15 -0.02
CA PRO A 34 17.25 -17.03 -0.13
C PRO A 34 17.43 -16.06 1.04
N THR A 35 17.43 -14.77 0.76
CA THR A 35 17.40 -13.75 1.80
C THR A 35 16.09 -13.86 2.60
N PRO A 36 16.13 -13.83 3.94
CA PRO A 36 14.92 -13.82 4.75
C PRO A 36 14.00 -12.66 4.35
N ILE A 37 12.73 -12.97 4.12
CA ILE A 37 11.72 -11.96 3.76
C ILE A 37 11.03 -11.51 5.04
N GLU A 38 11.16 -10.22 5.35
CA GLU A 38 10.43 -9.59 6.45
C GLU A 38 8.95 -9.44 6.07
N VAL A 39 8.07 -9.93 6.95
CA VAL A 39 6.62 -9.82 6.77
C VAL A 39 6.06 -8.98 7.90
N GLN A 40 5.46 -7.84 7.55
CA GLN A 40 4.85 -6.91 8.50
C GLN A 40 3.40 -6.62 8.09
N VAL A 41 2.47 -6.78 9.04
CA VAL A 41 1.07 -6.35 8.88
C VAL A 41 0.84 -5.18 9.80
N VAL A 42 0.45 -4.03 9.25
CA VAL A 42 0.27 -2.79 10.01
C VAL A 42 -1.16 -2.71 10.54
N SER A 43 -1.29 -2.54 11.86
CA SER A 43 -2.55 -2.17 12.50
C SER A 43 -2.50 -0.77 13.11
N HIS A 44 -3.61 -0.04 13.01
CA HIS A 44 -3.72 1.33 13.53
C HIS A 44 -5.17 1.68 13.90
N ASN A 45 -5.35 2.68 14.77
CA ASN A 45 -6.68 3.01 15.33
C ASN A 45 -7.68 3.53 14.30
N MET A 46 -7.20 4.11 13.18
CA MET A 46 -8.05 4.72 12.14
C MET A 46 -8.54 3.71 11.08
N GLN A 47 -8.28 2.41 11.24
CA GLN A 47 -8.64 1.38 10.26
C GLN A 47 -10.09 1.41 9.79
N ARG A 48 -11.03 1.70 10.71
CA ARG A 48 -12.47 1.73 10.39
C ARG A 48 -12.81 2.77 9.31
N TYR A 49 -12.07 3.88 9.29
CA TYR A 49 -12.29 5.00 8.38
C TYR A 49 -11.01 5.35 7.63
N ALA A 50 -10.11 4.38 7.40
CA ALA A 50 -8.76 4.66 6.90
C ALA A 50 -8.76 5.43 5.58
N VAL A 51 -9.70 5.10 4.68
CA VAL A 51 -9.86 5.79 3.39
C VAL A 51 -10.26 7.25 3.59
N TRP A 52 -11.26 7.51 4.44
CA TRP A 52 -11.74 8.88 4.68
C TRP A 52 -10.72 9.70 5.45
N PHE A 53 -10.08 9.09 6.47
CA PHE A 53 -9.00 9.71 7.23
C PHE A 53 -7.81 10.06 6.32
N GLY A 54 -7.37 9.13 5.48
CA GLY A 54 -6.29 9.37 4.52
C GLY A 54 -6.64 10.47 3.51
N GLY A 55 -7.87 10.47 2.97
CA GLY A 55 -8.35 11.53 2.10
C GLY A 55 -8.38 12.90 2.78
N SER A 56 -8.86 12.97 4.03
CA SER A 56 -8.87 14.20 4.82
C SER A 56 -7.46 14.72 5.10
N MET A 57 -6.50 13.82 5.41
CA MET A 57 -5.11 14.21 5.61
C MET A 57 -4.48 14.73 4.32
N LEU A 58 -4.64 14.01 3.21
CA LEU A 58 -4.09 14.39 1.91
C LEU A 58 -4.67 15.71 1.41
N ALA A 59 -5.99 15.90 1.52
CA ALA A 59 -6.65 17.14 1.11
C ALA A 59 -6.26 18.37 1.95
N SER A 60 -5.66 18.14 3.13
CA SER A 60 -5.18 19.22 4.00
C SER A 60 -3.75 19.67 3.65
N THR A 61 -3.04 18.98 2.76
CA THR A 61 -1.69 19.40 2.34
C THR A 61 -1.75 20.38 1.16
N PRO A 62 -0.80 21.34 1.04
CA PRO A 62 -0.78 22.28 -0.08
C PRO A 62 -0.69 21.60 -1.46
N GLU A 63 0.00 20.46 -1.54
CA GLU A 63 0.20 19.69 -2.77
C GLU A 63 -1.11 19.16 -3.35
N PHE A 64 -2.16 18.99 -2.54
CA PHE A 64 -3.46 18.56 -3.03
C PHE A 64 -4.01 19.49 -4.11
N TYR A 65 -3.85 20.80 -3.92
CA TYR A 65 -4.38 21.79 -4.86
C TYR A 65 -3.61 21.82 -6.18
N SER A 66 -2.32 21.48 -6.19
CA SER A 66 -1.51 21.48 -7.42
C SER A 66 -1.80 20.28 -8.32
N VAL A 67 -2.28 19.17 -7.75
CA VAL A 67 -2.60 17.95 -8.50
C VAL A 67 -4.07 17.81 -8.88
N CYS A 68 -4.94 18.67 -8.34
CA CYS A 68 -6.36 18.68 -8.68
C CYS A 68 -6.60 19.23 -10.08
N HIS A 69 -7.52 18.59 -10.81
CA HIS A 69 -8.06 19.13 -12.05
C HIS A 69 -8.99 20.30 -11.75
N THR A 70 -8.70 21.47 -12.31
CA THR A 70 -9.56 22.65 -12.15
C THR A 70 -10.78 22.58 -13.06
N LYS A 71 -11.81 23.36 -12.73
CA LYS A 71 -12.99 23.51 -13.60
C LYS A 71 -12.60 24.04 -14.99
N SER A 72 -11.67 25.00 -15.08
CA SER A 72 -11.22 25.55 -16.36
C SER A 72 -10.52 24.50 -17.23
N GLN A 73 -9.69 23.65 -16.63
CA GLN A 73 -9.05 22.53 -17.34
C GLN A 73 -10.09 21.53 -17.85
N TYR A 74 -11.11 21.23 -17.04
CA TYR A 74 -12.18 20.33 -17.47
C TYR A 74 -12.98 20.90 -18.65
N GLU A 75 -13.26 22.20 -18.64
CA GLU A 75 -13.97 22.87 -19.74
C GLU A 75 -13.12 22.94 -21.03
N GLU A 76 -11.79 23.08 -20.91
CA GLU A 76 -10.87 23.17 -22.05
C GLU A 76 -10.53 21.80 -22.66
N TYR A 77 -10.20 20.81 -21.84
CA TYR A 77 -9.69 19.49 -22.29
C TYR A 77 -10.74 18.37 -22.20
N GLY A 78 -11.89 18.65 -21.59
CA GLY A 78 -12.99 17.71 -21.42
C GLY A 78 -12.80 16.71 -20.27
N PRO A 79 -13.77 15.79 -20.09
CA PRO A 79 -13.77 14.81 -18.99
C PRO A 79 -12.64 13.76 -19.04
N SER A 80 -11.86 13.73 -20.13
CA SER A 80 -10.76 12.79 -20.31
C SER A 80 -9.69 12.97 -19.22
N ILE A 81 -9.45 14.21 -18.76
CA ILE A 81 -8.44 14.53 -17.74
C ILE A 81 -8.74 13.85 -16.41
N CYS A 82 -10.01 13.66 -16.04
CA CYS A 82 -10.41 13.04 -14.78
C CYS A 82 -10.21 11.51 -14.75
N ARG A 83 -9.86 10.88 -15.88
CA ARG A 83 -9.59 9.43 -15.94
C ARG A 83 -8.28 9.05 -15.24
N HIS A 84 -7.38 10.01 -15.05
CA HIS A 84 -6.15 9.84 -14.32
C HIS A 84 -5.98 10.99 -13.32
N ASN A 85 -5.77 10.65 -12.04
CA ASN A 85 -5.46 11.62 -11.00
C ASN A 85 -4.07 11.28 -10.46
N PRO A 86 -3.09 12.20 -10.53
CA PRO A 86 -1.74 11.94 -10.07
C PRO A 86 -1.71 11.54 -8.59
N VAL A 87 -0.90 10.53 -8.25
CA VAL A 87 -0.61 10.19 -6.85
C VAL A 87 0.40 11.20 -6.30
N PHE A 88 0.18 11.65 -5.07
CA PHE A 88 1.03 12.63 -4.38
C PHE A 88 1.17 12.28 -2.89
N GLY A 89 2.05 12.97 -2.17
CA GLY A 89 2.29 12.75 -0.74
C GLY A 89 3.36 11.69 -0.40
N THR A 90 4.09 11.19 -1.42
CA THR A 90 5.16 10.19 -1.25
C THR A 90 6.53 10.67 -1.75
N MET A 91 6.73 11.99 -1.89
CA MET A 91 8.03 12.57 -2.27
C MET A 91 8.67 13.33 -1.10
N THR A 92 9.19 12.57 -0.15
CA THR A 92 10.58 12.65 0.34
C THR A 92 10.88 11.40 1.17
#